data_AF-K2GWK4-F1
#
_entry.id   AF-K2GWK4-F1
#
_cell.length_a   1.000
_cell.length_b   1.000
_cell.length_c   1.000
_cell.angle_alpha   90.00
_cell.angle_beta   90.00
_cell.angle_gamma   90.00
#
_symmetry.space_group_name_H-M   'P 1'
#
loop_
_entity.id
_entity.type
_entity.pdbx_description
1 polymer ?
#
loop_
_entity_poly.entity_id
_entity_poly.type
_entity_poly.pdbx_seq_one_letter_code
_entity_poly.pdbx_strand_id
1 'polypeptide(L)'
;MKSQLKVEIIANGKPMNIYSHKRRNFVAAEEKTEFGIRVFNSSAMRILAVISIDGLSIVTGQPTIFDEGGYIISALGNADIRGWRINNEEIASFMFADTPGAYLNRFSIPKPENIGVIEIGLYKEKAFAAPLNLGHDAPAEGADIRLPRKIQGIALSDAMGSSDRNGLVVGFQREDFPVHAIIINYNTAENLRRGGIDIPIVS
;
A
#
# COMPACT_ATOMS: atom_id res chain seq x y z
N MET A 1 -6.00 4.82 16.58
CA MET A 1 -5.97 4.45 15.15
C MET A 1 -5.12 3.22 14.86
N LYS A 2 -3.84 3.15 15.27
CA LYS A 2 -2.96 2.00 14.98
C LYS A 2 -3.60 0.61 15.21
N SER A 3 -4.28 0.41 16.36
CA SER A 3 -4.95 -0.85 16.71
C SER A 3 -6.15 -1.23 15.82
N GLN A 4 -6.64 -0.30 15.01
CA GLN A 4 -7.74 -0.49 14.06
C GLN A 4 -7.23 -0.83 12.65
N LEU A 5 -5.92 -0.89 12.47
CA LEU A 5 -5.27 -1.19 11.21
C LEU A 5 -4.56 -2.54 11.33
N LYS A 6 -4.75 -3.40 10.33
CA LYS A 6 -4.09 -4.71 10.28
C LYS A 6 -3.57 -4.96 8.87
N VAL A 7 -2.42 -5.60 8.78
CA VAL A 7 -1.86 -6.09 7.52
C VAL A 7 -1.65 -7.59 7.63
N GLU A 8 -1.97 -8.29 6.54
CA GLU A 8 -1.66 -9.70 6.34
C GLU A 8 -0.91 -9.87 5.02
N ILE A 9 0.07 -10.79 5.01
CA ILE A 9 0.59 -11.34 3.77
C ILE A 9 -0.25 -12.57 3.45
N ILE A 10 -0.72 -12.68 2.20
CA ILE A 10 -1.58 -13.77 1.75
C ILE A 10 -0.88 -14.52 0.64
N ALA A 11 -0.73 -15.82 0.77
CA ALA A 11 -0.28 -16.70 -0.30
C ALA A 11 -1.21 -17.91 -0.37
N ASN A 12 -1.43 -18.45 -1.58
CA ASN A 12 -2.33 -19.60 -1.78
C ASN A 12 -3.73 -19.41 -1.15
N GLY A 13 -4.24 -18.17 -1.20
CA GLY A 13 -5.54 -17.79 -0.64
C GLY A 13 -5.63 -17.73 0.89
N LYS A 14 -4.52 -17.92 1.62
CA LYS A 14 -4.50 -17.95 3.09
C LYS A 14 -3.51 -16.93 3.68
N PRO A 15 -3.81 -16.34 4.85
CA PRO A 15 -2.84 -15.54 5.60
C PRO A 15 -1.60 -16.38 5.93
N MET A 16 -0.42 -15.80 5.73
CA MET A 16 0.86 -16.40 6.08
C MET A 16 1.21 -16.11 7.55
N ASN A 17 1.96 -17.03 8.17
CA ASN A 17 2.51 -16.81 9.50
C ASN A 17 3.60 -15.74 9.47
N ILE A 18 3.52 -14.79 10.40
CA ILE A 18 4.55 -13.79 10.65
C ILE A 18 5.35 -14.21 11.89
N TYR A 19 6.64 -14.46 11.70
CA TYR A 19 7.59 -14.82 12.75
C TYR A 19 8.33 -13.58 13.22
N SER A 20 8.28 -13.28 14.52
CA SER A 20 9.05 -12.16 15.08
C SER A 20 10.41 -12.64 15.61
N HIS A 21 11.49 -12.01 15.16
CA HIS A 21 12.85 -12.31 15.63
C HIS A 21 13.68 -11.03 15.68
N LYS A 22 14.39 -10.76 16.78
CA LYS A 22 15.21 -9.54 16.97
C LYS A 22 14.46 -8.24 16.58
N ARG A 23 13.20 -8.11 17.02
CA ARG A 23 12.30 -6.96 16.72
C ARG A 23 12.00 -6.74 15.24
N ARG A 24 12.29 -7.71 14.37
CA ARG A 24 11.89 -7.73 12.96
C ARG A 24 10.83 -8.80 12.74
N ASN A 25 10.02 -8.59 11.72
CA ASN A 25 9.00 -9.54 11.29
C ASN A 25 9.47 -10.27 10.04
N PHE A 26 9.19 -11.56 9.97
CA PHE A 26 9.61 -12.44 8.89
C PHE A 26 8.45 -13.30 8.39
N VAL A 27 8.41 -13.53 7.09
CA VAL A 27 7.52 -14.49 6.45
C VAL A 27 8.38 -15.52 5.71
N ALA A 28 8.09 -16.79 5.94
CA ALA A 28 8.68 -17.87 5.15
C ALA A 28 8.03 -17.86 3.76
N ALA A 29 8.80 -17.44 2.77
CA ALA A 29 8.39 -17.39 1.38
C ALA A 29 8.79 -18.69 0.68
N GLU A 30 7.82 -19.35 0.04
CA GLU A 30 8.12 -20.41 -0.92
C GLU A 30 8.47 -19.76 -2.26
N GLU A 31 9.57 -20.19 -2.87
CA GLU A 31 10.04 -19.62 -4.13
C GLU A 31 8.98 -19.75 -5.22
N LYS A 32 8.90 -18.75 -6.10
CA LYS A 32 7.95 -18.70 -7.23
C LYS A 32 6.48 -18.80 -6.80
N THR A 33 6.18 -18.54 -5.53
CA THR A 33 4.80 -18.47 -5.04
C THR A 33 4.28 -17.05 -5.15
N GLU A 34 3.08 -16.91 -5.71
CA GLU A 34 2.38 -15.64 -5.73
C GLU A 34 1.91 -15.25 -4.33
N PHE A 35 1.99 -13.96 -4.03
CA PHE A 35 1.47 -13.42 -2.78
C PHE A 35 0.72 -12.12 -2.98
N GLY A 36 -0.01 -11.71 -1.95
CA GLY A 36 -0.68 -10.44 -1.85
C GLY A 36 -0.54 -9.83 -0.47
N ILE A 37 -0.82 -8.54 -0.39
CA ILE A 37 -0.86 -7.77 0.84
C ILE A 37 -2.31 -7.39 1.07
N ARG A 38 -2.90 -7.86 2.17
CA ARG A 38 -4.24 -7.47 2.60
C ARG A 38 -4.13 -6.42 3.69
N VAL A 39 -4.75 -5.27 3.46
CA VAL A 39 -4.83 -4.18 4.43
C VAL A 39 -6.25 -4.06 4.93
N PHE A 40 -6.45 -4.12 6.25
CA PHE A 40 -7.72 -3.90 6.91
C PHE A 40 -7.74 -2.55 7.61
N ASN A 41 -8.85 -1.84 7.49
CA ASN A 41 -9.12 -0.59 8.15
C ASN A 41 -10.46 -0.66 8.88
N SER A 42 -10.45 -0.95 10.18
CA SER A 42 -11.64 -0.91 11.03
C SER A 42 -11.88 0.46 11.66
N SER A 43 -11.20 1.50 11.19
CA SER A 43 -11.45 2.87 11.63
C SER A 43 -12.58 3.53 10.84
N ALA A 44 -13.15 4.60 11.40
CA ALA A 44 -14.18 5.40 10.76
C ALA A 44 -13.64 6.38 9.69
N MET A 45 -12.35 6.34 9.39
CA MET A 45 -11.70 7.23 8.41
C MET A 45 -11.03 6.40 7.32
N ARG A 46 -11.00 6.91 6.09
CA ARG A 46 -10.15 6.31 5.05
C ARG A 46 -8.67 6.47 5.38
N ILE A 47 -7.85 5.55 4.88
CA ILE A 47 -6.38 5.60 5.00
C ILE A 47 -5.73 5.48 3.65
N LEU A 48 -4.47 5.91 3.55
CA LEU A 48 -3.60 5.63 2.42
C LEU A 48 -2.57 4.58 2.82
N ALA A 49 -2.49 3.50 2.06
CA ALA A 49 -1.45 2.50 2.18
C ALA A 49 -0.39 2.75 1.10
N VAL A 50 0.77 3.23 1.52
CA VAL A 50 1.98 3.35 0.68
C VAL A 50 2.81 2.10 0.92
N ILE A 51 3.16 1.37 -0.15
CA ILE A 51 3.78 0.05 -0.05
C ILE A 51 4.98 -0.02 -1.00
N SER A 52 6.10 -0.52 -0.51
CA SER A 52 7.24 -0.92 -1.32
C SER A 52 7.56 -2.41 -1.13
N ILE A 53 8.07 -3.03 -2.18
CA ILE A 53 8.61 -4.39 -2.18
C ILE A 53 10.01 -4.33 -2.78
N ASP A 54 10.99 -4.85 -2.06
CA ASP A 54 12.41 -4.82 -2.43
C ASP A 54 12.91 -3.39 -2.75
N GLY A 55 12.41 -2.39 -2.01
CA GLY A 55 12.73 -0.98 -2.25
C GLY A 55 12.05 -0.33 -3.45
N LEU A 56 11.20 -1.06 -4.19
CA LEU A 56 10.40 -0.51 -5.29
C LEU A 56 8.97 -0.24 -4.83
N SER A 57 8.46 0.96 -5.11
CA SER A 57 7.05 1.30 -4.88
C SER A 57 6.14 0.43 -5.73
N ILE A 58 5.15 -0.24 -5.15
CA ILE A 58 4.25 -1.15 -5.88
C ILE A 58 3.33 -0.46 -6.89
N VAL A 59 3.29 0.87 -6.87
CA VAL A 59 2.47 1.70 -7.76
C VAL A 59 3.26 2.07 -9.00
N THR A 60 4.53 2.47 -8.85
CA THR A 60 5.32 3.08 -9.94
C THR A 60 6.41 2.14 -10.48
N GLY A 61 6.83 1.14 -9.71
CA GLY A 61 7.97 0.29 -10.06
C GLY A 61 9.32 0.97 -9.91
N GLN A 62 9.33 2.20 -9.39
CA GLN A 62 10.54 2.99 -9.19
C GLN A 62 11.04 2.83 -7.75
N PRO A 63 12.35 3.07 -7.51
CA PRO A 63 12.90 3.16 -6.16
C PRO A 63 12.08 4.12 -5.31
N THR A 64 11.68 3.68 -4.12
CA THR A 64 10.73 4.41 -3.30
C THR A 64 11.30 5.77 -2.86
N ILE A 65 10.59 6.84 -3.20
CA ILE A 65 10.68 8.12 -2.51
C ILE A 65 9.41 8.25 -1.66
N PHE A 66 9.56 8.63 -0.38
CA PHE A 66 8.48 8.64 0.61
C PHE A 66 7.27 9.54 0.27
N ASP A 67 7.24 10.18 -0.90
CA ASP A 67 6.21 11.10 -1.37
C ASP A 67 5.31 10.52 -2.47
N GLU A 68 5.35 9.20 -2.67
CA GLU A 68 4.55 8.52 -3.67
C GLU A 68 3.09 8.29 -3.25
N GLY A 69 2.24 8.10 -4.27
CA GLY A 69 0.86 7.66 -4.11
C GLY A 69 0.75 6.24 -3.54
N GLY A 70 -0.48 5.80 -3.30
CA GLY A 70 -0.74 4.50 -2.70
C GLY A 70 -2.20 4.10 -2.87
N TYR A 71 -2.60 3.06 -2.15
CA TYR A 71 -3.97 2.55 -2.18
C TYR A 71 -4.81 3.22 -1.09
N ILE A 72 -5.91 3.85 -1.47
CA ILE A 72 -6.87 4.39 -0.50
C ILE A 72 -7.76 3.24 -0.01
N ILE A 73 -7.76 2.99 1.29
CA ILE A 73 -8.62 1.99 1.93
C ILE A 73 -9.75 2.72 2.65
N SER A 74 -10.99 2.47 2.22
CA SER A 74 -12.19 3.08 2.80
C SER A 74 -12.32 2.83 4.31
N ALA A 75 -13.06 3.70 4.98
CA ALA A 75 -13.47 3.48 6.37
C ALA A 75 -14.21 2.15 6.50
N LEU A 76 -13.94 1.40 7.58
CA LEU A 76 -14.51 0.08 7.83
C LEU A 76 -14.29 -0.94 6.68
N GLY A 77 -13.28 -0.70 5.83
CA GLY A 77 -12.99 -1.47 4.62
C GLY A 77 -11.72 -2.31 4.69
N ASN A 78 -11.44 -3.01 3.60
CA ASN A 78 -10.19 -3.72 3.37
C ASN A 78 -9.86 -3.74 1.87
N ALA A 79 -8.60 -4.02 1.52
CA ALA A 79 -8.21 -4.27 0.13
C ALA A 79 -7.16 -5.38 0.04
N ASP A 80 -7.25 -6.15 -1.05
CA ASP A 80 -6.27 -7.16 -1.45
C ASP A 80 -5.42 -6.64 -2.59
N ILE A 81 -4.12 -6.47 -2.33
CA ILE A 81 -3.17 -5.92 -3.29
C ILE A 81 -2.26 -7.07 -3.72
N ARG A 82 -2.48 -7.61 -4.92
CA ARG A 82 -1.84 -8.86 -5.40
C ARG A 82 -0.82 -8.67 -6.51
N GLY A 83 -0.61 -7.45 -7.00
CA GLY A 83 0.27 -7.22 -8.12
C GLY A 83 0.43 -5.76 -8.52
N TRP A 84 1.30 -5.58 -9.50
CA TRP A 84 1.57 -4.32 -10.18
C TRP A 84 0.44 -4.04 -11.17
N ARG A 85 -0.25 -2.91 -11.03
CA ARG A 85 -1.23 -2.47 -12.02
C ARG A 85 -0.51 -1.65 -13.09
N ILE A 86 -0.29 -2.26 -14.25
CA ILE A 86 0.35 -1.58 -15.39
C ILE A 86 -0.71 -0.85 -16.24
N ASN A 87 -1.93 -1.40 -16.32
CA ASN A 87 -3.13 -0.79 -16.94
C ASN A 87 -4.42 -1.51 -16.44
N ASN A 88 -5.58 -1.28 -17.08
CA ASN A 88 -6.87 -1.86 -16.69
C ASN A 88 -6.98 -3.39 -16.89
N GLU A 89 -6.08 -3.98 -17.68
CA GLU A 89 -6.20 -5.36 -18.17
C GLU A 89 -5.07 -6.26 -17.67
N GLU A 90 -3.90 -5.68 -17.33
CA GLU A 90 -2.70 -6.44 -16.98
C GLU A 90 -2.27 -6.18 -15.53
N ILE A 91 -2.38 -7.24 -14.72
CA ILE A 91 -1.85 -7.31 -13.35
C ILE A 91 -0.67 -8.29 -13.39
N ALA A 92 0.54 -7.81 -13.16
CA ALA A 92 1.67 -8.70 -12.88
C ALA A 92 1.63 -9.06 -11.40
N SER A 93 1.36 -10.33 -11.06
CA SER A 93 1.31 -10.80 -9.67
C SER A 93 2.62 -10.53 -8.93
N PHE A 94 2.53 -10.24 -7.63
CA PHE A 94 3.71 -10.30 -6.78
C PHE A 94 4.12 -11.76 -6.62
N MET A 95 5.41 -12.04 -6.79
CA MET A 95 5.96 -13.38 -6.63
C MET A 95 7.15 -13.32 -5.70
N PHE A 96 7.26 -14.29 -4.81
CA PHE A 96 8.47 -14.51 -4.06
C PHE A 96 9.57 -14.98 -5.02
N ALA A 97 10.67 -14.22 -5.08
CA ALA A 97 11.81 -14.56 -5.91
C ALA A 97 12.63 -15.71 -5.30
N ASP A 98 13.21 -16.54 -6.18
CA ASP A 98 14.18 -17.59 -5.83
C ASP A 98 15.48 -17.03 -5.23
N THR A 99 15.91 -15.87 -5.74
CA THR A 99 17.00 -15.07 -5.18
C THR A 99 16.47 -13.70 -4.79
N PRO A 100 16.79 -13.19 -3.58
CA PRO A 100 16.57 -11.79 -3.25
C PRO A 100 17.06 -10.89 -4.40
N GLY A 101 16.13 -10.17 -5.03
CA GLY A 101 16.42 -9.20 -6.09
C GLY A 101 16.36 -9.74 -7.51
N ALA A 102 15.94 -11.00 -7.73
CA ALA A 102 15.66 -11.50 -9.08
C ALA A 102 14.57 -10.67 -9.78
N TYR A 103 13.60 -10.14 -9.01
CA TYR A 103 12.60 -9.22 -9.53
C TYR A 103 13.23 -7.92 -10.05
N LEU A 104 14.21 -7.36 -9.34
CA LEU A 104 14.91 -6.13 -9.72
C LEU A 104 15.74 -6.31 -11.00
N ASN A 105 16.39 -7.48 -11.13
CA ASN A 105 17.12 -7.85 -12.34
C ASN A 105 16.21 -7.89 -13.57
N ARG A 106 14.94 -8.30 -13.41
CA ARG A 106 13.95 -8.31 -14.51
C ARG A 106 13.75 -6.91 -15.10
N PHE A 107 13.82 -5.87 -14.28
CA PHE A 107 13.70 -4.48 -14.71
C PHE A 107 15.04 -3.80 -14.96
N SER A 108 16.16 -4.54 -14.86
CA SER A 108 17.52 -4.00 -14.98
C SER A 108 17.78 -2.83 -14.03
N ILE A 109 17.16 -2.85 -12.84
CA ILE A 109 17.33 -1.82 -11.81
C ILE A 109 18.49 -2.23 -10.90
N PRO A 110 19.42 -1.32 -10.54
CA PRO A 110 20.46 -1.58 -9.56
C PRO A 110 19.87 -2.14 -8.27
N LYS A 111 20.55 -3.12 -7.67
CA LYS A 111 20.11 -3.74 -6.42
C LYS A 111 20.07 -2.69 -5.29
N PRO A 112 18.89 -2.38 -4.71
CA PRO A 112 18.77 -1.55 -3.53
C PRO A 112 19.24 -2.33 -2.30
N GLU A 113 19.45 -1.60 -1.21
CA GLU A 113 19.93 -2.17 0.05
C GLU A 113 18.88 -3.07 0.74
N ASN A 114 17.59 -2.85 0.47
CA ASN A 114 16.45 -3.50 1.13
C ASN A 114 15.84 -4.63 0.29
N ILE A 115 16.63 -5.66 -0.04
CA ILE A 115 16.11 -6.82 -0.77
C ILE A 115 15.48 -7.85 0.19
N GLY A 116 14.34 -8.42 -0.18
CA GLY A 116 13.60 -9.36 0.67
C GLY A 116 12.77 -8.61 1.72
N VAL A 117 12.33 -7.39 1.41
CA VAL A 117 11.65 -6.50 2.36
C VAL A 117 10.37 -5.96 1.74
N ILE A 118 9.29 -6.02 2.51
CA ILE A 118 8.01 -5.36 2.25
C ILE A 118 7.87 -4.25 3.29
N GLU A 119 7.81 -3.00 2.84
CA GLU A 119 7.62 -1.85 3.72
C GLU A 119 6.26 -1.23 3.46
N ILE A 120 5.51 -0.95 4.52
CA ILE A 120 4.13 -0.48 4.45
C ILE A 120 3.98 0.69 5.40
N GLY A 121 3.66 1.86 4.84
CA GLY A 121 3.24 3.04 5.57
C GLY A 121 1.74 3.24 5.47
N LEU A 122 1.03 3.18 6.59
CA LEU A 122 -0.39 3.51 6.66
C LEU A 122 -0.53 4.94 7.18
N TYR A 123 -1.10 5.80 6.36
CA TYR A 123 -1.26 7.22 6.63
C TYR A 123 -2.73 7.56 6.81
N LYS A 124 -2.99 8.41 7.81
CA LYS A 124 -4.28 9.06 7.94
C LYS A 124 -4.36 10.24 6.98
N GLU A 125 -5.57 10.58 6.57
CA GLU A 125 -5.83 11.82 5.86
C GLU A 125 -5.76 13.01 6.83
N LYS A 126 -5.09 14.09 6.42
CA LYS A 126 -5.10 15.38 7.12
C LYS A 126 -6.54 15.83 7.28
N ALA A 127 -6.97 16.05 8.52
CA ALA A 127 -8.28 16.61 8.78
C ALA A 127 -8.31 18.03 8.21
N PHE A 128 -9.09 18.27 7.16
CA PHE A 128 -9.41 19.64 6.77
C PHE A 128 -10.33 20.19 7.85
N ALA A 129 -9.89 21.23 8.56
CA ALA A 129 -10.83 22.06 9.29
C ALA A 129 -11.74 22.67 8.22
N ALA A 130 -12.98 22.18 8.11
CA ALA A 130 -14.00 22.96 7.41
C ALA A 130 -14.02 24.32 8.11
N PRO A 131 -13.93 25.46 7.40
CA PRO A 131 -14.15 26.73 8.04
C PRO A 131 -15.51 26.65 8.74
N LEU A 132 -15.52 26.95 10.04
CA LEU A 132 -16.74 27.12 10.80
C LEU A 132 -17.52 28.24 10.12
N ASN A 133 -18.50 27.90 9.29
CA ASN A 133 -19.49 28.86 8.82
C ASN A 133 -20.40 29.19 10.00
N LEU A 134 -19.89 30.02 10.92
CA LEU A 134 -20.69 30.73 11.90
C LEU A 134 -21.44 31.82 11.13
N GLY A 135 -22.72 31.54 10.84
CA GLY A 135 -23.56 32.34 9.97
C GLY A 135 -23.47 33.85 10.22
N HIS A 136 -23.19 34.57 9.15
CA HIS A 136 -23.67 35.93 8.94
C HIS A 136 -24.33 35.95 7.55
N ASP A 137 -25.50 36.57 7.50
CA ASP A 137 -26.49 36.49 6.43
C ASP A 137 -26.07 37.05 5.04
N ALA A 138 -26.40 36.27 3.98
CA ALA A 138 -26.90 36.63 2.63
C ALA A 138 -26.01 37.45 1.63
N PRO A 139 -26.39 37.62 0.33
CA PRO A 139 -26.69 36.64 -0.74
C PRO A 139 -25.96 36.96 -2.10
N ALA A 140 -26.32 36.22 -3.18
CA ALA A 140 -26.33 36.58 -4.62
C ALA A 140 -25.28 35.98 -5.60
N GLU A 141 -25.82 35.20 -6.55
CA GLU A 141 -25.58 35.12 -8.00
C GLU A 141 -24.30 35.72 -8.63
N GLY A 142 -23.65 34.89 -9.47
CA GLY A 142 -22.93 35.34 -10.67
C GLY A 142 -21.41 35.49 -10.55
N ALA A 143 -20.67 34.38 -10.72
CA ALA A 143 -19.24 34.46 -11.09
C ALA A 143 -18.88 33.35 -12.09
N ASP A 144 -18.73 33.76 -13.34
CA ASP A 144 -18.17 33.02 -14.44
C ASP A 144 -16.71 32.65 -14.12
N ILE A 145 -16.41 31.37 -13.87
CA ILE A 145 -15.03 30.89 -13.67
C ILE A 145 -14.67 29.96 -14.82
N ARG A 146 -13.96 30.51 -15.81
CA ARG A 146 -13.25 29.76 -16.84
C ARG A 146 -12.20 28.83 -16.22
N LEU A 147 -12.38 27.51 -16.38
CA LEU A 147 -11.37 26.50 -16.05
C LEU A 147 -10.25 26.47 -17.12
N PRO A 148 -8.95 26.47 -16.75
CA PRO A 148 -7.89 26.19 -17.70
C PRO A 148 -7.82 24.69 -18.06
N ARG A 149 -7.36 24.42 -19.30
CA ARG A 149 -7.30 23.11 -19.98
C ARG A 149 -6.21 22.16 -19.38
N LYS A 150 -6.61 20.90 -19.11
CA LYS A 150 -6.01 19.56 -19.44
C LYS A 150 -4.50 19.54 -19.88
N ILE A 151 -3.56 18.63 -19.53
CA ILE A 151 -3.42 17.23 -18.98
C ILE A 151 -1.94 17.12 -18.47
N GLN A 152 -1.50 16.34 -17.45
CA GLN A 152 -1.13 14.91 -17.50
C GLN A 152 -0.55 14.47 -16.14
N GLY A 153 -1.12 13.41 -15.55
CA GLY A 153 -0.66 12.79 -14.31
C GLY A 153 -1.69 11.74 -13.90
N ILE A 154 -1.30 10.47 -13.97
CA ILE A 154 -2.18 9.31 -13.86
C ILE A 154 -2.85 9.30 -12.48
N ALA A 155 -4.14 9.64 -12.44
CA ALA A 155 -5.03 9.37 -11.33
C ALA A 155 -5.41 7.89 -11.40
N LEU A 156 -5.00 7.09 -10.42
CA LEU A 156 -5.61 5.77 -10.20
C LEU A 156 -6.82 5.96 -9.27
N SER A 157 -7.87 6.53 -9.85
CA SER A 157 -9.17 6.82 -9.23
C SER A 157 -10.15 5.64 -9.25
N ASP A 158 -9.71 4.41 -9.49
CA ASP A 158 -10.60 3.31 -9.88
C ASP A 158 -10.66 2.12 -8.91
N ALA A 159 -10.37 2.34 -7.62
CA ALA A 159 -10.85 1.43 -6.58
C ALA A 159 -12.32 1.75 -6.26
N MET A 160 -13.22 1.55 -7.23
CA MET A 160 -14.65 1.73 -7.06
C MET A 160 -15.23 0.67 -6.11
N GLY A 161 -15.89 1.15 -5.05
CA GLY A 161 -16.65 0.34 -4.10
C GLY A 161 -17.62 1.18 -3.28
N SER A 162 -18.42 2.02 -3.94
CA SER A 162 -19.77 2.50 -3.57
C SER A 162 -19.99 3.90 -4.14
N SER A 163 -20.99 4.02 -5.00
CA SER A 163 -21.45 5.25 -5.63
C SER A 163 -22.22 6.15 -4.66
N ASP A 164 -21.84 7.41 -4.58
CA ASP A 164 -22.69 8.52 -4.15
C ASP A 164 -22.66 9.66 -5.18
N ARG A 165 -23.86 10.20 -5.46
CA ARG A 165 -24.27 10.88 -6.68
C ARG A 165 -23.70 12.30 -6.91
N ASN A 166 -22.60 12.70 -6.27
CA ASN A 166 -22.09 14.08 -6.35
C ASN A 166 -20.66 14.24 -6.87
N GLY A 167 -20.04 13.19 -7.43
CA GLY A 167 -19.01 13.34 -8.47
C GLY A 167 -17.89 14.34 -8.19
N LEU A 168 -17.14 14.17 -7.09
CA LEU A 168 -15.80 14.74 -6.92
C LEU A 168 -15.05 13.97 -5.82
N VAL A 169 -14.18 13.03 -6.19
CA VAL A 169 -13.16 12.51 -5.26
C VAL A 169 -11.80 12.63 -5.94
N VAL A 170 -11.17 13.78 -5.70
CA VAL A 170 -9.76 14.06 -6.00
C VAL A 170 -9.11 14.45 -4.67
N GLY A 171 -7.91 13.95 -4.35
CA GLY A 171 -7.05 14.52 -3.29
C GLY A 171 -7.11 13.89 -1.90
N PHE A 172 -6.53 12.69 -1.73
CA PHE A 172 -6.14 12.23 -0.39
C PHE A 172 -4.88 13.00 0.04
N GLN A 173 -4.99 13.86 1.05
CA GLN A 173 -3.83 14.54 1.64
C GLN A 173 -3.36 13.76 2.86
N ARG A 174 -2.28 12.98 2.72
CA ARG A 174 -1.72 12.20 3.83
C ARG A 174 -1.08 13.08 4.89
N GLU A 175 -1.13 12.67 6.14
CA GLU A 175 -0.25 13.19 7.20
C GLU A 175 1.23 12.93 6.86
N ASP A 176 2.13 13.73 7.43
CA ASP A 176 3.56 13.67 7.08
C ASP A 176 4.21 12.35 7.55
N PHE A 177 3.72 11.79 8.66
CA PHE A 177 4.19 10.53 9.23
C PHE A 177 3.11 9.46 9.20
N PRO A 178 3.47 8.18 8.99
CA PRO A 178 2.51 7.10 9.02
C PRO A 178 1.98 6.90 10.45
N VAL A 179 0.67 6.73 10.59
CA VAL A 179 0.06 6.30 11.87
C VAL A 179 0.41 4.85 12.21
N HIS A 180 0.82 4.07 11.21
CA HIS A 180 1.44 2.76 11.40
C HIS A 180 2.43 2.46 10.26
N ALA A 181 3.71 2.27 10.62
CA ALA A 181 4.71 1.67 9.74
C ALA A 181 4.88 0.18 10.07
N ILE A 182 4.96 -0.66 9.04
CA ILE A 182 5.11 -2.12 9.13
C ILE A 182 6.22 -2.52 8.17
N ILE A 183 7.21 -3.26 8.67
CA ILE A 183 8.28 -3.84 7.86
C ILE A 183 8.22 -5.35 8.03
N ILE A 184 8.09 -6.06 6.91
CA ILE A 184 8.06 -7.52 6.86
C ILE A 184 9.19 -7.97 5.95
N ASN A 185 10.08 -8.80 6.49
CA ASN A 185 11.14 -9.43 5.72
C ASN A 185 10.63 -10.75 5.20
N TYR A 186 11.06 -11.16 4.02
CA TYR A 186 10.72 -12.47 3.49
C TYR A 186 11.97 -13.16 2.96
N ASN A 187 12.04 -14.47 3.19
CA ASN A 187 13.09 -15.33 2.67
C ASN A 187 12.60 -16.78 2.71
N THR A 188 13.35 -17.70 2.11
CA THR A 188 13.04 -19.13 2.19
C THR A 188 13.05 -19.60 3.65
N ALA A 189 12.18 -20.55 3.97
CA ALA A 189 12.12 -21.11 5.33
C ALA A 189 13.49 -21.63 5.80
N GLU A 190 14.27 -22.22 4.88
CA GLU A 190 15.63 -22.70 5.14
C GLU A 190 16.58 -21.56 5.56
N ASN A 191 16.60 -20.45 4.82
CA ASN A 191 17.46 -19.31 5.13
C ASN A 191 17.05 -18.62 6.44
N LEU A 192 15.76 -18.53 6.73
CA LEU A 192 15.28 -17.99 8.00
C LEU A 192 15.67 -18.89 9.19
N ARG A 193 15.59 -20.22 9.05
CA ARG A 193 16.08 -21.16 10.07
C ARG A 193 17.58 -21.04 10.30
N ARG A 194 18.38 -20.94 9.22
CA ARG A 194 19.82 -20.65 9.33
C ARG A 194 20.09 -19.34 10.07
N GLY A 195 19.21 -18.36 9.95
CA GLY A 195 19.23 -17.09 10.68
C GLY A 195 18.78 -17.18 12.15
N GLY A 196 18.39 -18.36 12.65
CA GLY A 196 17.95 -18.58 14.02
C GLY A 196 16.47 -18.27 14.28
N ILE A 197 15.65 -18.24 13.22
CA ILE A 197 14.19 -18.07 13.33
C ILE A 197 13.55 -19.45 13.41
N ASP A 198 12.75 -19.67 14.45
CA ASP A 198 12.02 -20.93 14.64
C ASP A 198 10.83 -21.01 13.69
N ILE A 199 11.03 -21.73 12.58
CA ILE A 199 10.02 -21.96 11.54
C ILE A 199 9.75 -23.46 11.47
N PRO A 200 8.50 -23.91 11.67
CA PRO A 200 8.13 -25.32 11.60
C PRO A 200 8.61 -25.97 10.29
N ILE A 201 9.03 -27.23 10.38
CA ILE A 201 9.23 -28.07 9.21
C ILE A 201 7.86 -28.62 8.85
N VAL A 202 7.33 -28.21 7.70
CA VAL A 202 6.12 -28.81 7.16
C VAL A 202 6.57 -30.03 6.38
N SER A 203 6.26 -31.22 6.91
CA SER A 203 6.54 -32.53 6.32
C SER A 203 5.60 -32.85 5.17
#